data_AF-A0A924E7C4-F1
#
_entry.id   AF-A0A924E7C4-F1
#
_cell.length_a   1.000
_cell.length_b   1.000
_cell.length_c   1.000
_cell.angle_alpha   90.00
_cell.angle_beta   90.00
_cell.angle_gamma   90.00
#
_symmetry.space_group_name_H-M   'P 1'
#
loop_
_entity.id
_entity.type
_entity.pdbx_description
1 polymer ?
#
loop_
_entity_poly.entity_id
_entity_poly.type
_entity_poly.pdbx_seq_one_letter_code
_entity_poly.pdbx_strand_id
1 'polypeptide(L)'
;VVGDHQYALVADAYVHDDDTRAFLQQHNPLALRSIGERLLEAMDRGLWAEPGDQRERIEDHLLALEQRLETSDDALEKVTP
;
A
#
# COMPACT_ATOMS: atom_id res chain seq x y z
N VAL A 1 -20.57 -4.32 -10.43
CA VAL A 1 -19.67 -3.14 -10.45
C VAL A 1 -19.16 -2.96 -9.03
N VAL A 2 -17.89 -2.60 -8.87
CA VAL A 2 -17.31 -2.28 -7.55
C VAL A 2 -17.68 -0.82 -7.23
N GLY A 3 -18.23 -0.55 -6.05
CA GLY A 3 -18.52 0.82 -5.60
C GLY A 3 -17.49 1.36 -4.62
N ASP A 4 -17.53 2.67 -4.36
CA ASP A 4 -16.62 3.37 -3.45
C ASP A 4 -16.48 2.70 -2.07
N HIS A 5 -17.60 2.25 -1.50
CA HIS A 5 -17.57 1.54 -0.22
C HIS A 5 -16.74 0.25 -0.26
N GLN A 6 -16.76 -0.48 -1.38
CA GLN A 6 -15.99 -1.72 -1.51
C GLN A 6 -14.50 -1.44 -1.64
N TYR A 7 -14.12 -0.33 -2.28
CA TYR A 7 -12.72 0.11 -2.28
C TYR A 7 -12.26 0.54 -0.89
N ALA A 8 -13.10 1.28 -0.15
CA ALA A 8 -12.81 1.67 1.23
C ALA A 8 -12.60 0.43 2.13
N LEU A 9 -13.45 -0.60 2.02
CA LEU A 9 -13.28 -1.85 2.78
C LEU A 9 -11.95 -2.55 2.48
N VAL A 10 -11.50 -2.55 1.23
CA VAL A 10 -10.21 -3.14 0.84
C VAL A 10 -9.04 -2.31 1.39
N ALA A 11 -9.12 -0.98 1.27
CA ALA A 11 -8.12 -0.08 1.82
C ALA A 11 -8.01 -0.24 3.35
N ASP A 12 -9.14 -0.28 4.05
CA ASP A 12 -9.20 -0.47 5.49
C ASP A 12 -8.57 -1.82 5.90
N ALA A 13 -8.99 -2.91 5.26
CA ALA A 13 -8.56 -4.25 5.65
C ALA A 13 -7.08 -4.56 5.35
N TYR A 14 -6.53 -4.02 4.25
CA TYR A 14 -5.18 -4.43 3.79
C TYR A 14 -4.12 -3.35 3.93
N VAL A 15 -4.52 -2.08 3.92
CA VAL A 15 -3.59 -0.94 3.95
C VAL A 15 -3.64 -0.23 5.29
N HIS A 16 -4.82 0.07 5.82
CA HIS A 16 -4.94 0.87 7.05
C HIS A 16 -4.89 0.04 8.33
N ASP A 17 -5.32 -1.22 8.30
CA ASP A 17 -5.19 -2.13 9.44
C ASP A 17 -3.71 -2.42 9.73
N ASP A 18 -3.26 -2.04 10.93
CA ASP A 18 -1.86 -2.10 11.34
C ASP A 18 -1.33 -3.55 11.35
N ASP A 19 -2.12 -4.50 11.83
CA ASP A 19 -1.73 -5.91 11.95
C ASP A 19 -1.58 -6.55 10.57
N THR A 20 -2.57 -6.37 9.70
CA THR A 20 -2.55 -6.88 8.33
C THR A 20 -1.44 -6.22 7.52
N ARG A 21 -1.26 -4.90 7.64
CA ARG A 21 -0.17 -4.18 6.98
C ARG A 21 1.18 -4.70 7.44
N ALA A 22 1.41 -4.84 8.75
CA ALA A 22 2.67 -5.36 9.29
C ALA A 22 2.95 -6.79 8.81
N PHE A 23 1.93 -7.66 8.79
CA PHE A 23 2.04 -9.02 8.28
C PHE A 23 2.46 -9.04 6.80
N LEU A 24 1.80 -8.25 5.95
CA LEU A 24 2.15 -8.16 4.53
C LEU A 24 3.54 -7.56 4.33
N GLN A 25 3.90 -6.52 5.08
CA GLN A 25 5.24 -5.91 5.02
C GLN A 25 6.35 -6.93 5.32
N GLN A 26 6.12 -7.85 6.26
CA GLN A 26 7.10 -8.86 6.63
C GLN A 26 7.20 -10.00 5.63
N HIS A 27 6.06 -10.47 5.10
CA HIS A 27 6.02 -11.69 4.30
C HIS A 27 6.01 -11.45 2.79
N ASN A 28 5.32 -10.40 2.34
CA ASN A 28 5.20 -10.06 0.92
C ASN A 28 4.98 -8.55 0.73
N PRO A 29 6.02 -7.72 0.94
CA PRO A 29 5.90 -6.27 0.82
C PRO A 29 5.49 -5.82 -0.60
N LEU A 30 5.86 -6.59 -1.63
CA LEU A 30 5.45 -6.30 -3.01
C LEU A 30 3.93 -6.43 -3.22
N ALA A 31 3.27 -7.35 -2.51
CA ALA A 31 1.82 -7.47 -2.54
C ALA A 31 1.14 -6.25 -1.89
N LEU A 32 1.64 -5.77 -0.75
CA LEU A 32 1.12 -4.55 -0.12
C LEU A 32 1.26 -3.35 -1.07
N ARG A 33 2.43 -3.19 -1.71
CA ARG A 33 2.64 -2.15 -2.71
C ARG A 33 1.63 -2.25 -3.85
N SER A 34 1.48 -3.45 -4.41
CA SER A 34 0.56 -3.72 -5.53
C SER A 34 -0.92 -3.46 -5.20
N ILE A 35 -1.31 -3.62 -3.93
CA ILE A 35 -2.67 -3.30 -3.46
C ILE A 35 -2.85 -1.78 -3.42
N GLY A 36 -1.92 -1.05 -2.80
CA GLY A 36 -1.96 0.41 -2.73
C GLY A 36 -1.97 1.05 -4.12
N GLU A 37 -1.08 0.63 -5.01
CA GLU A 37 -1.02 1.12 -6.41
C GLU A 37 -2.34 0.93 -7.16
N ARG A 38 -3.00 -0.23 -7.00
CA ARG A 38 -4.30 -0.50 -7.63
C ARG A 38 -5.43 0.36 -7.06
N LEU A 39 -5.40 0.65 -5.76
CA LEU A 39 -6.37 1.55 -5.14
C LEU A 39 -6.20 2.98 -5.66
N LEU A 40 -4.96 3.45 -5.80
CA LEU A 40 -4.65 4.76 -6.40
C LEU A 40 -5.06 4.81 -7.88
N GLU A 41 -4.79 3.75 -8.65
CA GLU A 41 -5.24 3.64 -10.05
C GLU A 41 -6.76 3.71 -10.15
N ALA A 42 -7.50 3.09 -9.23
CA ALA A 42 -8.94 3.16 -9.20
C ALA A 42 -9.45 4.60 -8.97
N MET A 43 -8.78 5.37 -8.12
CA MET A 43 -9.07 6.79 -7.93
C MET A 43 -8.74 7.62 -9.18
N ASP A 44 -7.56 7.40 -9.78
CA ASP A 44 -7.12 8.12 -10.98
C ASP A 44 -8.06 7.89 -12.18
N ARG A 45 -8.63 6.69 -12.26
CA ARG A 45 -9.57 6.30 -13.33
C ARG A 45 -11.03 6.65 -13.02
N GLY A 46 -11.31 7.26 -11.87
CA GLY A 46 -12.67 7.59 -11.42
C GLY A 46 -13.54 6.37 -11.12
N LEU A 47 -12.93 5.20 -10.87
CA LEU A 47 -13.63 3.98 -10.44
C LEU A 47 -13.95 4.05 -8.94
N TRP A 48 -13.07 4.66 -8.16
CA TRP A 48 -13.34 5.12 -6.81
C TRP A 48 -13.54 6.64 -6.87
N ALA A 49 -14.80 7.08 -6.86
CA ALA A 49 -15.16 8.45 -7.21
C ALA A 49 -14.97 9.43 -6.04
N GLU A 50 -15.32 9.03 -4.82
CA GLU A 50 -15.26 9.86 -3.62
C GLU A 50 -14.32 9.25 -2.55
N PRO A 51 -12.99 9.28 -2.75
CA PRO A 51 -12.04 8.67 -1.80
C PRO A 51 -11.79 9.50 -0.53
N GLY A 52 -12.17 10.78 -0.48
CA GLY A 52 -11.88 11.62 0.69
C GLY A 52 -10.37 11.73 0.98
N ASP A 53 -9.96 11.40 2.21
CA ASP A 53 -8.57 11.40 2.69
C ASP A 53 -7.79 10.13 2.31
N GLN A 54 -8.42 9.16 1.66
CA GLN A 54 -7.85 7.84 1.41
C GLN A 54 -6.61 7.88 0.52
N ARG A 55 -6.55 8.80 -0.44
CA ARG A 55 -5.40 8.95 -1.34
C ARG A 55 -4.12 9.24 -0.55
N GLU A 56 -4.14 10.31 0.24
CA GLU A 56 -3.00 10.78 1.02
C GLU A 56 -2.53 9.68 1.98
N ARG A 57 -3.47 9.03 2.68
CA ARG A 57 -3.15 7.94 3.61
C ARG A 57 -2.52 6.72 2.93
N ILE A 58 -2.99 6.35 1.74
CA ILE A 58 -2.40 5.24 0.97
C ILE A 58 -1.01 5.63 0.47
N GLU A 59 -0.83 6.85 -0.04
CA GLU A 59 0.47 7.37 -0.48
C GLU A 59 1.49 7.38 0.67
N ASP A 60 1.09 7.80 1.88
CA ASP A 60 1.92 7.75 3.08
C ASP A 60 2.38 6.32 3.42
N HIS A 61 1.47 5.35 3.35
CA HIS A 61 1.80 3.95 3.60
C HIS A 61 2.76 3.36 2.56
N LEU A 62 2.59 3.73 1.28
CA LEU A 62 3.48 3.30 0.21
C LEU A 62 4.87 3.95 0.34
N LEU A 63 4.94 5.24 0.64
CA LEU A 63 6.21 5.94 0.87
C LEU A 63 6.97 5.32 2.06
N ALA A 64 6.27 5.02 3.16
CA ALA A 64 6.87 4.33 4.31
C ALA A 64 7.35 2.91 3.96
N LEU A 65 6.64 2.21 3.09
CA LEU A 65 7.04 0.88 2.61
C LEU A 65 8.31 0.96 1.74
N GLU A 66 8.39 1.93 0.84
CA GLU A 66 9.55 2.14 -0.03
C GLU A 66 10.82 2.44 0.76
N GLN A 67 10.75 3.35 1.73
CA GLN A 67 11.88 3.66 2.62
C GLN A 67 12.40 2.41 3.35
N ARG A 68 11.50 1.53 3.79
CA ARG A 68 11.87 0.25 4.43
C ARG A 68 12.54 -0.71 3.47
N LEU A 69 12.03 -0.80 2.24
CA LEU A 69 12.57 -1.69 1.21
C LEU A 69 13.96 -1.22 0.79
N GLU A 70 14.16 0.08 0.58
CA GLU A 70 15.47 0.67 0.28
C GLU A 70 16.48 0.40 1.40
N THR A 71 16.08 0.62 2.66
CA THR A 71 16.94 0.32 3.83
C THR A 71 17.33 -1.17 3.88
N SER A 72 16.43 -2.05 3.47
CA SER A 72 16.66 -3.50 3.46
C SER A 72 17.55 -3.92 2.28
N ASP A 73 17.40 -3.28 1.12
CA ASP A 73 18.21 -3.54 -0.08
C ASP A 73 19.67 -3.07 0.12
N ASP A 74 19.86 -1.86 0.68
CA ASP A 74 21.19 -1.34 1.06
C ASP A 74 21.87 -2.25 2.11
N ALA A 75 21.10 -2.85 3.01
CA ALA A 75 21.63 -3.82 3.97
C ALA A 75 22.06 -5.14 3.28
N LEU A 76 21.38 -5.59 2.23
CA LEU A 76 21.77 -6.77 1.45
C LEU A 76 23.01 -6.50 0.59
N GLU A 77 23.13 -5.32 -0.01
CA GLU A 77 24.30 -4.93 -0.80
C GLU A 77 25.57 -4.91 0.06
N LYS A 78 25.49 -4.34 1.27
CA LYS A 78 26.63 -4.27 2.22
C LYS A 78 27.10 -5.61 2.76
N VAL A 79 26.29 -6.67 2.65
CA VAL A 79 26.62 -8.02 3.13
C VAL A 79 27.40 -8.83 2.08
N THR A 80 27.46 -8.38 0.82
CA THR A 80 28.12 -9.10 -0.26
C THR A 80 29.45 -8.42 -0.62
N PRO A 81 30.62 -9.02 -0.32
CA PRO A 81 31.94 -8.46 -0.65
C PRO A 81 32.35 -8.61 -2.12
#